data_AF-A0A1S3ZTM0-F1
#
_entry.id   AF-A0A1S3ZTM0-F1
#
_cell.length_a   1.000
_cell.length_b   1.000
_cell.length_c   1.000
_cell.angle_alpha   90.00
_cell.angle_beta   90.00
_cell.angle_gamma   90.00
#
_symmetry.space_group_name_H-M   'P 1'
#
loop_
_entity.id
_entity.type
_entity.pdbx_description
1 polymer ?
#
loop_
_entity_poly.entity_id
_entity_poly.type
_entity_poly.pdbx_seq_one_letter_code
_entity_poly.pdbx_strand_id
1 'polypeptide(L)'
;MKKGWPEGCRRIISLDGCFLKGICKGQLLVAVSKDENNQMFPIAWAIVEVENIFTWTWFLKCVTHDLELQDGNDLTIMSDMQKGLLKAVSEVLPESEHGWCARHILANWSKDWKGLERRNNFWRCARASCVAELNFHLDNLNMFGNGICESLLRYNKETWCRAYFNCDRKYDIIDNNMCKTFNAWILAARHKTIITILEEIRVKMMERIGKLREFADTWICDISPIAMKVYQDNMTQSMRCTIKWNGEYSYEVEDTSLRVVNLELLFRFAIIVVILLRQPAVILVCCKTGQRIFLLRQAAAIR
;
A
#
# COMPACT_ATOMS: atom_id res chain seq x y z
N MET A 1 2.43 -19.66 -6.63
CA MET A 1 2.76 -18.47 -5.81
C MET A 1 4.07 -17.85 -6.27
N LYS A 2 5.20 -18.59 -6.26
CA LYS A 2 6.52 -18.14 -6.75
C LYS A 2 6.51 -17.37 -8.10
N LYS A 3 5.81 -17.89 -9.11
CA LYS A 3 5.64 -17.24 -10.43
C LYS A 3 4.54 -16.18 -10.47
N GLY A 4 3.42 -16.43 -9.79
CA GLY A 4 2.25 -15.55 -9.86
C GLY A 4 2.43 -14.19 -9.16
N TRP A 5 3.28 -14.10 -8.14
CA TRP A 5 3.57 -12.82 -7.49
C TRP A 5 4.30 -11.83 -8.42
N PRO A 6 5.48 -12.17 -9.00
CA PRO A 6 6.19 -11.21 -9.87
C PRO A 6 5.42 -10.88 -11.16
N GLU A 7 4.54 -11.78 -11.62
CA GLU A 7 3.78 -11.60 -12.87
C GLU A 7 2.50 -10.78 -12.71
N GLY A 8 1.82 -10.82 -11.55
CA GLY A 8 0.48 -10.23 -11.42
C GLY A 8 0.17 -9.62 -10.05
N CYS A 9 1.18 -9.47 -9.19
CA CYS A 9 1.02 -8.75 -7.92
C CYS A 9 1.77 -7.43 -7.91
N ARG A 10 1.25 -6.54 -7.08
CA ARG A 10 1.90 -5.27 -6.76
C ARG A 10 3.20 -5.56 -6.00
N ARG A 11 4.23 -4.73 -6.21
CA ARG A 11 5.54 -4.83 -5.54
C ARG A 11 5.47 -4.32 -4.09
N ILE A 12 4.54 -4.88 -3.33
CA ILE A 12 4.36 -4.65 -1.90
C ILE A 12 4.19 -5.98 -1.18
N ILE A 13 4.88 -6.16 -0.06
CA ILE A 13 4.71 -7.33 0.81
C ILE A 13 4.35 -6.84 2.21
N SER A 14 3.18 -7.26 2.66
CA SER A 14 2.73 -7.12 4.03
C SER A 14 3.21 -8.31 4.87
N LEU A 15 3.81 -8.02 6.02
CA LEU A 15 4.37 -9.01 6.95
C LEU A 15 3.66 -8.94 8.29
N ASP A 16 3.36 -10.09 8.87
CA ASP A 16 2.74 -10.17 10.20
C ASP A 16 3.00 -11.52 10.87
N GLY A 17 2.97 -11.52 12.20
CA GLY A 17 3.08 -12.70 13.04
C GLY A 17 1.82 -12.85 13.89
N CYS A 18 1.19 -14.02 13.90
CA CYS A 18 0.02 -14.26 14.74
C CYS A 18 0.15 -15.52 15.60
N PHE A 19 -0.24 -15.42 16.88
CA PHE A 19 -0.17 -16.54 17.82
C PHE A 19 -1.04 -17.73 17.40
N LEU A 20 -0.56 -18.95 17.56
CA LEU A 20 -1.45 -20.11 17.52
C LEU A 20 -2.41 -20.05 18.71
N LYS A 21 -3.66 -20.45 18.50
CA LYS A 21 -4.73 -20.37 19.53
C LYS A 21 -5.15 -21.74 20.06
N GLY A 22 -4.59 -22.81 19.52
CA GLY A 22 -4.89 -24.19 19.90
C GLY A 22 -4.00 -24.73 21.02
N ILE A 23 -3.90 -26.06 21.05
CA ILE A 23 -3.04 -26.80 21.96
C ILE A 23 -1.56 -26.52 21.66
N CYS A 24 -1.23 -26.40 20.37
CA CYS A 24 0.11 -26.04 19.93
C CYS A 24 0.42 -24.57 20.28
N LYS A 25 1.57 -24.36 20.91
CA LYS A 25 2.15 -23.03 21.09
C LYS A 25 2.98 -22.64 19.87
N GLY A 26 3.30 -21.37 19.77
CA GLY A 26 4.05 -20.81 18.65
C GLY A 26 3.32 -19.68 17.94
N GLN A 27 3.92 -19.23 16.85
CA GLN A 27 3.44 -18.14 16.03
C GLN A 27 3.49 -18.53 14.55
N LEU A 28 2.50 -18.10 13.80
CA LEU A 28 2.48 -18.19 12.34
C LEU A 28 2.96 -16.87 11.77
N LEU A 29 4.11 -16.89 11.10
CA LEU A 29 4.63 -15.78 10.31
C LEU A 29 4.02 -15.85 8.92
N VAL A 30 3.62 -14.70 8.38
CA VAL A 30 2.95 -14.62 7.08
C VAL A 30 3.51 -13.48 6.24
N ALA A 31 3.63 -13.74 4.94
CA ALA A 31 3.88 -12.75 3.91
C ALA A 31 2.69 -12.72 2.95
N VAL A 32 2.09 -11.56 2.77
CA VAL A 32 0.88 -11.37 1.97
C VAL A 32 1.06 -10.16 1.08
N SER A 33 0.65 -10.26 -0.18
CA SER A 33 0.65 -9.15 -1.13
C SER A 33 -0.76 -8.85 -1.63
N LYS A 34 -0.83 -7.93 -2.59
CA LYS A 34 -2.04 -7.64 -3.35
C LYS A 34 -1.81 -7.96 -4.80
N ASP A 35 -2.79 -8.61 -5.41
CA ASP A 35 -2.84 -8.68 -6.86
C ASP A 35 -3.17 -7.31 -7.48
N GLU A 36 -3.13 -7.23 -8.80
CA GLU A 36 -3.49 -6.03 -9.55
C GLU A 36 -4.92 -5.55 -9.29
N ASN A 37 -5.83 -6.48 -9.01
CA ASN A 37 -7.22 -6.21 -8.65
C ASN A 37 -7.41 -5.88 -7.15
N ASN A 38 -6.35 -5.52 -6.42
CA ASN A 38 -6.38 -5.18 -5.00
C ASN A 38 -6.88 -6.28 -4.06
N GLN A 39 -6.93 -7.54 -4.51
CA GLN A 39 -7.31 -8.66 -3.67
C GLN A 39 -6.11 -9.23 -2.93
N MET A 40 -6.37 -9.82 -1.77
CA MET A 40 -5.36 -10.47 -0.95
C MET A 40 -4.74 -11.66 -1.70
N PHE A 41 -3.41 -11.65 -1.81
CA PHE A 41 -2.59 -12.71 -2.39
C PHE A 41 -1.55 -13.20 -1.37
N PRO A 42 -1.84 -14.26 -0.61
CA PRO A 42 -0.86 -14.85 0.31
C PRO A 42 0.33 -15.43 -0.46
N ILE A 43 1.55 -15.09 -0.01
CA ILE A 43 2.81 -15.51 -0.66
C ILE A 43 3.38 -16.73 0.05
N ALA A 44 3.58 -16.60 1.36
CA ALA A 44 4.29 -17.57 2.17
C ALA A 44 3.81 -17.53 3.62
N TRP A 45 3.95 -18.64 4.32
CA TRP A 45 3.67 -18.77 5.75
C TRP A 45 4.59 -19.80 6.39
N ALA A 46 4.92 -19.59 7.66
CA ALA A 46 5.75 -20.52 8.43
C ALA A 46 5.32 -20.53 9.90
N ILE A 47 5.34 -21.71 10.52
CA ILE A 47 5.12 -21.83 11.97
C ILE A 47 6.47 -21.83 12.66
N VAL A 48 6.64 -20.95 13.63
CA VAL A 48 7.84 -20.82 14.45
C VAL A 48 7.47 -20.89 15.93
N GLU A 49 8.42 -21.28 16.77
CA GLU A 49 8.20 -21.34 18.22
C GLU A 49 8.05 -19.94 18.84
N VAL A 50 8.93 -19.02 18.43
CA VAL A 50 8.95 -17.64 18.92
C VAL A 50 9.27 -16.68 17.79
N GLU A 51 8.56 -15.57 17.76
CA GLU A 51 8.85 -14.44 16.89
C GLU A 51 10.01 -13.62 17.46
N ASN A 52 11.14 -13.66 16.78
CA ASN A 52 12.34 -12.91 17.13
C ASN A 52 13.11 -12.53 15.86
N ILE A 53 14.26 -11.86 16.01
CA ILE A 53 15.07 -11.42 14.88
C ILE A 53 15.53 -12.61 14.04
N PHE A 54 15.93 -13.72 14.66
CA PHE A 54 16.43 -14.89 13.95
C PHE A 54 15.35 -15.57 13.12
N THR A 55 14.15 -15.77 13.69
CA THR A 55 13.04 -16.43 12.98
C THR A 55 12.49 -15.56 11.85
N TRP A 56 12.42 -14.24 12.03
CA TRP A 56 12.08 -13.32 10.94
C TRP A 56 13.15 -13.26 9.85
N THR A 57 14.43 -13.20 10.22
CA THR A 57 15.54 -13.17 9.25
C THR A 57 15.55 -14.44 8.41
N TRP A 58 15.40 -15.61 9.04
CA TRP A 58 15.27 -16.88 8.35
C TRP A 58 14.08 -16.88 7.38
N PHE A 59 12.90 -16.50 7.85
CA PHE A 59 11.69 -16.47 7.03
C PHE A 59 11.84 -15.52 5.83
N LEU A 60 12.38 -14.32 6.05
CA LEU A 60 12.62 -13.34 4.99
C LEU A 60 13.68 -13.81 4.00
N LYS A 61 14.74 -14.50 4.43
CA LYS A 61 15.73 -15.09 3.52
C LYS A 61 15.08 -16.14 2.61
N CYS A 62 14.18 -16.97 3.15
CA CYS A 62 13.41 -17.92 2.32
C CYS A 62 12.52 -17.20 1.29
N VAL A 63 11.76 -16.19 1.71
CA VAL A 63 10.87 -15.41 0.82
C VAL A 63 11.68 -14.66 -0.24
N THR A 64 12.80 -14.04 0.14
CA THR A 64 13.69 -13.28 -0.74
C THR A 64 14.33 -14.17 -1.79
N HIS A 65 14.81 -15.35 -1.38
CA HIS A 65 15.37 -16.34 -2.29
C HIS A 65 14.31 -16.86 -3.27
N ASP A 66 13.10 -17.17 -2.81
CA ASP A 66 12.06 -17.69 -3.68
C ASP A 66 11.46 -16.63 -4.60
N LEU A 67 11.38 -15.37 -4.20
CA LEU A 67 10.85 -14.30 -5.05
C LEU A 67 11.93 -13.53 -5.80
N GLU A 68 13.20 -13.92 -5.67
CA GLU A 68 14.35 -13.28 -6.31
C GLU A 68 14.40 -11.76 -6.06
N LEU A 69 14.10 -11.34 -4.82
CA LEU A 69 13.93 -9.92 -4.46
C LEU A 69 15.24 -9.14 -4.37
N GLN A 70 16.39 -9.82 -4.45
CA GLN A 70 17.72 -9.24 -4.22
C GLN A 70 17.73 -8.45 -2.90
N ASP A 71 18.22 -7.21 -2.89
CA ASP A 71 18.31 -6.35 -1.72
C ASP A 71 17.01 -5.56 -1.44
N GLY A 72 15.93 -5.84 -2.17
CA GLY A 72 14.63 -5.18 -1.98
C GLY A 72 14.42 -3.92 -2.82
N ASN A 73 15.18 -3.75 -3.91
CA ASN A 73 14.97 -2.64 -4.84
C ASN A 73 13.54 -2.64 -5.41
N ASP A 74 12.90 -1.47 -5.40
CA ASP A 74 11.51 -1.25 -5.84
C ASP A 74 10.49 -2.16 -5.14
N LEU A 75 10.76 -2.50 -3.88
CA LEU A 75 9.85 -3.23 -3.02
C LEU A 75 9.42 -2.36 -1.85
N THR A 76 8.12 -2.36 -1.56
CA THR A 76 7.59 -1.80 -0.33
C THR A 76 7.28 -2.92 0.66
N ILE A 77 7.83 -2.84 1.86
CA ILE A 77 7.47 -3.72 2.98
C ILE A 77 6.52 -2.96 3.90
N MET A 78 5.38 -3.56 4.21
CA MET A 78 4.43 -3.04 5.20
C MET A 78 4.39 -3.99 6.38
N SER A 79 4.70 -3.51 7.59
CA SER A 79 4.65 -4.39 8.77
C SER A 79 4.22 -3.68 10.03
N ASP A 80 4.04 -4.48 11.08
CA ASP A 80 3.84 -4.00 12.42
C ASP A 80 5.17 -3.51 13.02
N MET A 81 5.09 -2.71 14.09
CA MET A 81 6.25 -2.08 14.74
C MET A 81 7.00 -3.01 15.71
N GLN A 82 7.09 -4.29 15.37
CA GLN A 82 7.80 -5.26 16.19
C GLN A 82 9.31 -5.12 15.97
N LYS A 83 10.05 -4.86 17.05
CA LYS A 83 11.51 -4.59 16.99
C LYS A 83 12.28 -5.68 16.24
N GLY A 84 11.90 -6.94 16.42
CA GLY A 84 12.56 -8.07 15.76
C GLY A 84 12.38 -8.07 14.24
N LEU A 85 11.15 -7.79 13.79
CA LEU A 85 10.80 -7.72 12.38
C LEU A 85 11.46 -6.53 11.68
N LEU A 86 11.42 -5.34 12.30
CA LEU A 86 12.07 -4.15 11.73
C LEU A 86 13.56 -4.38 11.47
N LYS A 87 14.27 -4.99 12.42
CA LYS A 87 15.69 -5.30 12.27
C LYS A 87 15.95 -6.35 11.18
N ALA A 88 15.12 -7.39 11.12
CA ALA A 88 15.25 -8.44 10.10
C ALA A 88 15.03 -7.89 8.68
N VAL A 89 14.05 -7.00 8.49
CA VAL A 89 13.82 -6.34 7.19
C VAL A 89 15.03 -5.49 6.80
N SER A 90 15.56 -4.67 7.73
CA SER A 90 16.74 -3.85 7.43
C SER A 90 18.01 -4.65 7.12
N GLU A 91 18.10 -5.89 7.60
CA GLU A 91 19.23 -6.78 7.32
C GLU A 91 19.08 -7.51 5.97
N VAL A 92 17.87 -7.99 5.65
CA VAL A 92 17.63 -8.85 4.48
C VAL A 92 17.24 -8.05 3.23
N LEU A 93 16.56 -6.92 3.38
CA LEU A 93 16.03 -6.10 2.29
C LEU A 93 16.36 -4.61 2.53
N PRO A 94 17.64 -4.23 2.58
CA PRO A 94 18.08 -2.89 2.97
C PRO A 94 17.59 -1.77 2.04
N GLU A 95 17.35 -2.08 0.75
CA GLU A 95 16.89 -1.10 -0.25
C GLU A 95 15.36 -0.99 -0.34
N SER A 96 14.64 -1.80 0.45
CA SER A 96 13.18 -1.76 0.48
C SER A 96 12.65 -0.56 1.25
N GLU A 97 11.53 0.00 0.78
CA GLU A 97 10.81 1.02 1.51
C GLU A 97 10.00 0.36 2.63
N HIS A 98 10.34 0.65 3.89
CA HIS A 98 9.68 0.03 5.04
C HIS A 98 8.61 0.94 5.64
N GLY A 99 7.37 0.66 5.27
CA GLY A 99 6.17 1.25 5.86
C GLY A 99 5.81 0.61 7.21
N TRP A 100 5.65 1.44 8.23
CA TRP A 100 5.10 1.06 9.52
C TRP A 100 3.58 1.20 9.49
N CYS A 101 2.88 0.16 9.95
CA CYS A 101 1.44 0.14 9.99
C CYS A 101 0.89 1.30 10.84
N ALA A 102 0.26 2.28 10.19
CA ALA A 102 -0.31 3.46 10.85
C ALA A 102 -1.36 3.07 11.92
N ARG A 103 -2.04 1.93 11.74
CA ARG A 103 -2.97 1.42 12.76
C ARG A 103 -2.26 1.04 14.07
N HIS A 104 -1.04 0.52 13.99
CA HIS A 104 -0.25 0.17 15.18
C HIS A 104 0.38 1.40 15.83
N ILE A 105 0.80 2.38 15.02
CA ILE A 105 1.20 3.70 15.53
C ILE A 105 0.04 4.34 16.29
N LEU A 106 -1.16 4.38 15.70
CA LEU A 106 -2.37 4.88 16.35
C LEU A 106 -2.64 4.13 17.66
N ALA A 107 -2.59 2.80 17.67
CA ALA A 107 -2.85 2.02 18.87
C ALA A 107 -1.87 2.33 20.02
N ASN A 108 -0.60 2.58 19.70
CA ASN A 108 0.40 2.97 20.69
C ASN A 108 0.25 4.43 21.13
N TRP A 109 0.08 5.34 20.18
CA TRP A 109 -0.07 6.77 20.43
C TRP A 109 -1.37 7.11 21.18
N SER A 110 -2.47 6.40 20.90
CA SER A 110 -3.75 6.55 21.61
C SER A 110 -3.75 6.03 23.05
N LYS A 111 -2.65 5.43 23.55
CA LYS A 111 -2.50 5.14 24.98
C LYS A 111 -2.49 6.45 25.79
N ASP A 112 -1.78 7.44 25.27
CA ASP A 112 -1.64 8.77 25.87
C ASP A 112 -2.69 9.75 25.31
N TRP A 113 -3.05 9.60 24.03
CA TRP A 113 -3.94 10.53 23.30
C TRP A 113 -5.27 9.88 22.90
N LYS A 114 -6.14 9.64 23.89
CA LYS A 114 -7.48 9.04 23.67
C LYS A 114 -8.47 10.05 23.07
N GLY A 115 -9.43 9.55 22.29
CA GLY A 115 -10.55 10.34 21.77
C GLY A 115 -10.82 10.12 20.29
N LEU A 116 -12.10 10.14 19.90
CA LEU A 116 -12.51 9.89 18.51
C LEU A 116 -11.98 10.98 17.56
N GLU A 117 -12.06 12.25 17.97
CA GLU A 117 -11.57 13.38 17.17
C GLU A 117 -10.06 13.32 16.94
N ARG A 118 -9.28 12.97 17.97
CA ARG A 118 -7.82 12.79 17.86
C ARG A 118 -7.49 11.65 16.90
N ARG A 119 -8.22 10.54 16.99
CA ARG A 119 -8.09 9.41 16.06
C ARG A 119 -8.42 9.81 14.62
N ASN A 120 -9.47 10.59 14.41
CA ASN A 120 -9.86 11.06 13.08
C ASN A 120 -8.76 11.96 12.48
N ASN A 121 -8.23 12.90 13.26
CA ASN A 121 -7.13 13.77 12.83
C ASN A 121 -5.81 13.01 12.59
N PHE A 122 -5.50 11.99 13.41
CA PHE A 122 -4.39 11.08 13.12
C PHE A 122 -4.52 10.45 11.72
N TRP A 123 -5.70 9.93 11.37
CA TRP A 123 -5.90 9.32 10.05
C TRP A 123 -5.81 10.33 8.91
N ARG A 124 -6.21 11.58 9.13
CA ARG A 124 -6.00 12.67 8.17
C ARG A 124 -4.51 12.94 7.96
N CYS A 125 -3.73 13.00 9.04
CA CYS A 125 -2.27 13.13 8.96
C CYS A 125 -1.64 11.95 8.20
N ALA A 126 -1.99 10.71 8.54
CA ALA A 126 -1.41 9.52 7.91
C ALA A 126 -1.75 9.42 6.41
N ARG A 127 -2.95 9.87 6.01
CA ARG A 127 -3.42 9.86 4.61
C ARG A 127 -3.03 11.10 3.80
N ALA A 128 -2.39 12.09 4.41
CA ALA A 128 -1.97 13.30 3.71
C ALA A 128 -1.18 12.96 2.44
N SER A 129 -1.48 13.65 1.34
CA SER A 129 -0.94 13.34 0.01
C SER A 129 0.34 14.13 -0.30
N CYS A 130 0.56 15.21 0.43
CA CYS A 130 1.72 16.10 0.32
C CYS A 130 2.04 16.72 1.69
N VAL A 131 3.23 17.31 1.81
CA VAL A 131 3.72 17.91 3.05
C VAL A 131 2.84 19.07 3.52
N ALA A 132 2.32 19.89 2.59
CA ALA A 132 1.41 20.98 2.93
C ALA A 132 0.11 20.48 3.58
N GLU A 133 -0.49 19.42 3.03
CA GLU A 133 -1.68 18.78 3.61
C GLU A 133 -1.38 18.16 4.98
N LEU A 134 -0.20 17.55 5.16
CA LEU A 134 0.20 17.02 6.45
C LEU A 134 0.31 18.14 7.50
N ASN A 135 0.99 19.24 7.17
CA ASN A 135 1.17 20.36 8.09
C ASN A 135 -0.19 20.94 8.51
N PHE A 136 -1.12 21.12 7.56
CA PHE A 136 -2.49 21.55 7.85
C PHE A 136 -3.20 20.61 8.85
N HIS A 137 -3.07 19.29 8.67
CA HIS A 137 -3.68 18.32 9.59
C HIS A 137 -2.96 18.28 10.95
N LEU A 138 -1.65 18.52 11.01
CA LEU A 138 -0.89 18.64 12.26
C LEU A 138 -1.29 19.90 13.04
N ASP A 139 -1.52 21.03 12.37
CA ASP A 139 -2.01 22.26 13.00
C ASP A 139 -3.38 22.04 13.64
N ASN A 140 -4.29 21.38 12.91
CA ASN A 140 -5.59 20.98 13.43
C ASN A 140 -5.46 20.02 14.62
N LEU A 141 -4.52 19.07 14.56
CA LEU A 141 -4.29 18.11 15.64
C LEU A 141 -3.75 18.81 16.91
N ASN A 142 -2.92 19.84 16.74
CA ASN A 142 -2.32 20.60 17.85
C ASN A 142 -3.38 21.29 18.73
N MET A 143 -4.53 21.63 18.17
CA MET A 143 -5.68 22.19 18.92
C MET A 143 -6.24 21.22 19.98
N PHE A 144 -5.94 19.92 19.89
CA PHE A 144 -6.49 18.90 20.78
C PHE A 144 -5.58 18.55 21.97
N GLY A 145 -4.45 19.24 22.15
CA GLY A 145 -3.64 19.18 23.37
C GLY A 145 -2.17 19.54 23.17
N ASN A 146 -1.55 20.09 24.21
CA ASN A 146 -0.12 20.46 24.18
C ASN A 146 0.78 19.23 24.12
N GLY A 147 1.74 19.18 23.19
CA GLY A 147 2.64 18.03 23.08
C GLY A 147 2.12 16.89 22.18
N ILE A 148 0.93 17.04 21.60
CA ILE A 148 0.26 15.98 20.84
C ILE A 148 0.97 15.67 19.52
N CYS A 149 1.40 16.71 18.81
CA CYS A 149 2.10 16.61 17.54
C CYS A 149 3.54 16.14 17.77
N GLU A 150 4.21 16.62 18.81
CA GLU A 150 5.55 16.19 19.20
C GLU A 150 5.55 14.69 19.55
N SER A 151 4.54 14.23 20.28
CA SER A 151 4.36 12.81 20.60
C SER A 151 4.16 11.96 19.33
N LEU A 152 3.40 12.45 18.35
CA LEU A 152 3.18 11.77 17.08
C LEU A 152 4.45 11.76 16.20
N LEU A 153 5.17 12.88 16.14
CA LEU A 153 6.35 13.04 15.30
C LEU A 153 7.62 12.38 15.89
N ARG A 154 7.54 11.79 17.09
CA ARG A 154 8.55 10.81 17.56
C ARG A 154 8.62 9.58 16.67
N TYR A 155 7.52 9.24 15.99
CA TYR A 155 7.52 8.23 14.95
C TYR A 155 7.99 8.87 13.64
N ASN A 156 8.98 8.28 12.96
CA ASN A 156 9.48 8.82 11.69
C ASN A 156 8.33 8.94 10.67
N LYS A 157 7.93 10.16 10.32
CA LYS A 157 6.85 10.45 9.37
C LYS A 157 7.01 9.78 8.01
N GLU A 158 8.24 9.51 7.59
CA GLU A 158 8.56 8.83 6.34
C GLU A 158 8.06 7.38 6.30
N THR A 159 7.88 6.75 7.46
CA THR A 159 7.47 5.34 7.53
C THR A 159 5.96 5.15 7.59
N TRP A 160 5.16 6.19 7.84
CA TRP A 160 3.71 6.03 8.06
C TRP A 160 2.81 7.06 7.40
N CYS A 161 3.37 8.18 6.92
CA CYS A 161 2.60 9.21 6.24
C CYS A 161 2.79 9.08 4.72
N ARG A 162 1.66 8.95 4.01
CA ARG A 162 1.65 8.81 2.54
C ARG A 162 2.33 9.97 1.80
N ALA A 163 2.41 11.15 2.41
CA ALA A 163 3.06 12.32 1.83
C ALA A 163 4.56 12.12 1.56
N TYR A 164 5.20 11.22 2.30
CA TYR A 164 6.64 10.94 2.21
C TYR A 164 6.95 9.65 1.46
N PHE A 165 5.94 8.83 1.15
CA PHE A 165 6.16 7.61 0.37
C PHE A 165 6.62 7.96 -1.04
N ASN A 166 7.58 7.20 -1.54
CA ASN A 166 8.22 7.50 -2.81
C ASN A 166 7.15 7.50 -3.94
N CYS A 167 7.12 8.56 -4.74
CA CYS A 167 6.17 8.73 -5.84
C CYS A 167 6.19 7.57 -6.83
N ASP A 168 7.37 6.99 -7.04
CA ASP A 168 7.62 5.90 -7.98
C ASP A 168 7.05 4.56 -7.45
N ARG A 169 6.80 4.51 -6.14
CA ARG A 169 6.36 3.34 -5.37
C ARG A 169 5.04 3.61 -4.63
N LYS A 170 4.31 4.68 -4.99
CA LYS A 170 3.13 5.14 -4.26
C LYS A 170 2.05 4.07 -4.19
N TYR A 171 2.03 3.35 -3.08
CA TYR A 171 0.92 2.51 -2.67
C TYR A 171 0.04 3.31 -1.70
N ASP A 172 -1.28 3.31 -1.93
CA ASP A 172 -2.28 3.91 -1.02
C ASP A 172 -2.47 3.13 0.30
N ILE A 173 -1.50 2.29 0.67
CA ILE A 173 -1.58 1.36 1.78
C ILE A 173 -0.72 1.92 2.90
N ILE A 174 -1.39 2.46 3.92
CA ILE A 174 -0.76 2.98 5.15
C ILE A 174 -0.98 2.04 6.34
N ASP A 175 -1.69 0.93 6.13
CA ASP A 175 -1.94 -0.06 7.18
C ASP A 175 -1.76 -1.49 6.68
N ASN A 176 -1.43 -2.37 7.62
CA ASN A 176 -1.24 -3.80 7.38
C ASN A 176 -2.59 -4.55 7.29
N ASN A 177 -3.54 -4.01 6.52
CA ASN A 177 -4.88 -4.58 6.42
C ASN A 177 -4.88 -5.96 5.77
N MET A 178 -3.94 -6.24 4.86
CA MET A 178 -3.84 -7.53 4.17
C MET A 178 -3.53 -8.67 5.13
N CYS A 179 -2.55 -8.50 6.01
CA CYS A 179 -2.27 -9.51 7.03
C CYS A 179 -3.42 -9.65 8.03
N LYS A 180 -4.13 -8.56 8.37
CA LYS A 180 -5.34 -8.64 9.21
C LYS A 180 -6.44 -9.46 8.56
N THR A 181 -6.69 -9.25 7.27
CA THR A 181 -7.63 -10.07 6.49
C THR A 181 -7.18 -11.53 6.44
N PHE A 182 -5.90 -11.80 6.22
CA PHE A 182 -5.36 -13.16 6.23
C PHE A 182 -5.55 -13.84 7.59
N ASN A 183 -5.18 -13.17 8.67
CA ASN A 183 -5.30 -13.70 10.03
C ASN A 183 -6.75 -14.02 10.41
N ALA A 184 -7.71 -13.20 9.95
CA ALA A 184 -9.13 -13.48 10.10
C ALA A 184 -9.55 -14.68 9.24
N TRP A 185 -9.06 -14.76 8.00
CA TRP A 185 -9.36 -15.84 7.07
C TRP A 185 -8.91 -17.21 7.60
N ILE A 186 -7.79 -17.28 8.33
CA ILE A 186 -7.26 -18.54 8.90
C ILE A 186 -7.59 -18.72 10.39
N LEU A 187 -8.47 -17.89 10.96
CA LEU A 187 -8.70 -17.86 12.41
C LEU A 187 -9.11 -19.23 12.97
N ALA A 188 -10.01 -19.95 12.30
CA ALA A 188 -10.45 -21.28 12.72
C ALA A 188 -9.32 -22.32 12.64
N ALA A 189 -8.48 -22.25 11.61
CA ALA A 189 -7.35 -23.17 11.44
C ALA A 189 -6.37 -23.04 12.61
N ARG A 190 -6.10 -21.82 13.10
CA ARG A 190 -5.16 -21.54 14.20
C ARG A 190 -5.47 -22.23 15.54
N HIS A 191 -6.66 -22.81 15.70
CA HIS A 191 -7.04 -23.59 16.89
C HIS A 191 -6.66 -25.07 16.79
N LYS A 192 -6.14 -25.53 15.64
CA LYS A 192 -5.87 -26.94 15.35
C LYS A 192 -4.39 -27.30 15.56
N THR A 193 -4.03 -28.54 15.31
CA THR A 193 -2.64 -29.00 15.36
C THR A 193 -1.84 -28.42 14.19
N ILE A 194 -0.52 -28.38 14.31
CA ILE A 194 0.39 -27.79 13.31
C ILE A 194 0.14 -28.35 11.91
N ILE A 195 0.07 -29.68 11.78
CA ILE A 195 -0.15 -30.34 10.48
C ILE A 195 -1.50 -29.92 9.89
N THR A 196 -2.56 -29.93 10.71
CA THR A 196 -3.89 -29.54 10.26
C THR A 196 -3.98 -28.06 9.90
N ILE A 197 -3.29 -27.16 10.61
CA ILE A 197 -3.19 -25.73 10.24
C ILE A 197 -2.61 -25.59 8.84
N LEU A 198 -1.45 -26.21 8.59
CA LEU A 198 -0.75 -26.09 7.31
C LEU A 198 -1.57 -26.67 6.16
N GLU A 199 -2.21 -27.81 6.39
CA GLU A 199 -3.06 -28.45 5.39
C GLU A 199 -4.32 -27.62 5.08
N GLU A 200 -4.96 -27.04 6.08
CA GLU A 200 -6.12 -26.17 5.85
C GLU A 200 -5.76 -24.89 5.11
N ILE A 201 -4.63 -24.27 5.44
CA ILE A 201 -4.14 -23.10 4.69
C ILE A 201 -3.86 -23.50 3.25
N ARG A 202 -3.23 -24.66 3.01
CA ARG A 202 -2.95 -25.19 1.67
C ARG A 202 -4.24 -25.39 0.86
N VAL A 203 -5.25 -26.07 1.42
CA VAL A 203 -6.55 -26.31 0.78
C VAL A 203 -7.26 -24.99 0.47
N LYS A 204 -7.34 -24.09 1.46
CA LYS A 204 -7.92 -22.77 1.29
C LYS A 204 -7.24 -21.96 0.19
N MET A 205 -5.92 -22.05 0.08
CA MET A 205 -5.17 -21.41 -0.99
C MET A 205 -5.49 -22.01 -2.36
N MET A 206 -5.61 -23.33 -2.48
CA MET A 206 -6.00 -23.98 -3.74
C MET A 206 -7.40 -23.53 -4.19
N GLU A 207 -8.38 -23.57 -3.30
CA GLU A 207 -9.74 -23.10 -3.59
C GLU A 207 -9.76 -21.63 -4.00
N ARG A 208 -8.99 -20.79 -3.30
CA ARG A 208 -8.89 -19.36 -3.60
C ARG A 208 -8.30 -19.13 -4.99
N ILE A 209 -7.21 -19.82 -5.34
CA ILE A 209 -6.59 -19.70 -6.67
C ILE A 209 -7.57 -20.14 -7.75
N GLY A 210 -8.36 -21.21 -7.53
CA GLY A 210 -9.43 -21.62 -8.43
C GLY A 210 -10.43 -20.49 -8.68
N LYS A 211 -10.98 -19.91 -7.61
CA LYS A 211 -11.93 -18.78 -7.69
C LYS A 211 -11.34 -17.53 -8.35
N LEU A 212 -10.06 -17.25 -8.13
CA LEU A 212 -9.37 -16.12 -8.78
C LEU A 212 -9.26 -16.33 -10.29
N ARG A 213 -9.04 -17.58 -10.75
CA ARG A 213 -9.02 -17.91 -12.18
C ARG A 213 -10.41 -17.79 -12.80
N GLU A 214 -11.42 -18.38 -12.18
CA GLU A 214 -12.81 -18.24 -12.62
C GLU A 214 -13.24 -16.77 -12.70
N PHE A 215 -12.82 -15.95 -11.72
CA PHE A 215 -13.07 -14.52 -11.75
C PHE A 215 -12.31 -13.81 -12.88
N ALA A 216 -11.07 -14.19 -13.16
CA ALA A 216 -10.29 -13.65 -14.28
C ALA A 216 -10.96 -13.94 -15.63
N ASP A 217 -11.59 -15.11 -15.78
CA ASP A 217 -12.33 -15.46 -17.00
C ASP A 217 -13.56 -14.55 -17.26
N THR A 218 -14.03 -13.82 -16.24
CA THR A 218 -15.12 -12.83 -16.38
C THR A 218 -14.63 -11.47 -16.86
N TRP A 219 -13.31 -11.27 -17.03
CA TRP A 219 -12.76 -9.98 -17.43
C TRP A 219 -13.08 -9.70 -18.90
N ILE A 220 -13.55 -8.48 -19.16
CA ILE A 220 -13.95 -8.03 -20.51
C ILE A 220 -12.72 -7.52 -21.30
N CYS A 221 -11.65 -7.16 -20.59
CA CYS A 221 -10.42 -6.62 -21.14
C CYS A 221 -9.24 -6.94 -20.22
N ASP A 222 -8.03 -6.60 -20.65
CA ASP A 222 -6.77 -6.84 -19.90
C ASP A 222 -6.60 -5.92 -18.67
N ILE A 223 -7.65 -5.23 -18.23
CA ILE A 223 -7.65 -4.34 -17.07
C ILE A 223 -8.56 -4.90 -15.99
N SER A 224 -8.03 -5.00 -14.77
CA SER A 224 -8.79 -5.50 -13.63
C SER A 224 -10.05 -4.65 -13.35
N PRO A 225 -11.18 -5.26 -12.94
CA PRO A 225 -12.41 -4.53 -12.68
C PRO A 225 -12.26 -3.41 -11.63
N ILE A 226 -11.44 -3.60 -10.59
CA ILE A 226 -11.19 -2.56 -9.59
C ILE A 226 -10.34 -1.43 -10.17
N ALA A 227 -9.33 -1.73 -11.00
CA ALA A 227 -8.56 -0.70 -11.67
C ALA A 227 -9.44 0.12 -12.63
N MET A 228 -10.31 -0.55 -13.40
CA MET A 228 -11.27 0.11 -14.29
C MET A 228 -12.27 0.99 -13.52
N LYS A 229 -12.73 0.54 -12.36
CA LYS A 229 -13.60 1.35 -11.50
C LYS A 229 -12.86 2.61 -10.99
N VAL A 230 -11.64 2.46 -10.49
CA VAL A 230 -10.82 3.59 -10.04
C VAL A 230 -10.55 4.57 -11.19
N TYR A 231 -10.30 4.06 -12.40
CA TYR A 231 -10.20 4.86 -13.62
C TYR A 231 -11.45 5.71 -13.85
N GLN A 232 -12.64 5.09 -13.83
CA GLN A 232 -13.92 5.76 -14.08
C GLN A 232 -14.25 6.81 -13.01
N ASP A 233 -13.97 6.50 -11.75
CA ASP A 233 -14.15 7.41 -10.61
C ASP A 233 -13.23 8.64 -10.76
N ASN A 234 -11.96 8.41 -11.11
CA ASN A 234 -10.98 9.48 -11.35
C ASN A 234 -11.35 10.33 -12.57
N MET A 235 -11.83 9.71 -13.66
CA MET A 235 -12.30 10.41 -14.84
C MET A 235 -13.44 11.37 -14.47
N THR A 236 -14.43 10.89 -13.72
CA THR A 236 -15.57 11.69 -13.27
C THR A 236 -15.14 12.85 -12.36
N GLN A 237 -14.19 12.62 -11.46
CA GLN A 237 -13.63 13.68 -10.60
C GLN A 237 -12.86 14.72 -11.42
N SER A 238 -12.05 14.28 -12.40
CA SER A 238 -11.24 15.18 -13.23
C SER A 238 -12.07 16.18 -14.04
N MET A 239 -13.31 15.82 -14.40
CA MET A 239 -14.24 16.73 -15.10
C MET A 239 -14.63 17.95 -14.24
N ARG A 240 -14.43 17.90 -12.92
CA ARG A 240 -14.74 19.00 -12.00
C ARG A 240 -13.53 19.90 -11.73
N CYS A 241 -12.35 19.48 -12.16
CA CYS A 241 -11.12 20.22 -11.91
C CYS A 241 -10.93 21.32 -12.95
N THR A 242 -10.56 22.52 -12.49
CA THR A 242 -10.08 23.59 -13.37
C THR A 242 -8.56 23.60 -13.34
N ILE A 243 -7.93 23.60 -14.51
CA ILE A 243 -6.48 23.56 -14.64
C ILE A 243 -5.99 24.96 -15.03
N LYS A 244 -5.12 25.55 -14.21
CA LYS A 244 -4.44 26.82 -14.47
C LYS A 244 -2.95 26.57 -14.67
N TRP A 245 -2.40 27.09 -15.75
CA TRP A 245 -0.96 27.02 -16.01
C TRP A 245 -0.23 28.05 -15.16
N ASN A 246 0.86 27.66 -14.49
CA ASN A 246 1.56 28.54 -13.54
C ASN A 246 2.87 29.16 -14.07
N GLY A 247 3.16 29.04 -15.37
CA GLY A 247 4.28 29.73 -16.02
C GLY A 247 5.44 28.83 -16.49
N GLU A 248 5.52 27.57 -16.02
CA GLU A 248 6.59 26.63 -16.42
C GLU A 248 6.04 25.21 -16.68
N TYR A 249 6.59 24.18 -16.03
CA TYR A 249 6.19 22.76 -16.16
C TYR A 249 5.16 22.30 -15.11
N SER A 250 4.55 23.24 -14.40
CA SER A 250 3.58 22.97 -13.35
C SER A 250 2.21 23.54 -13.69
N TYR A 251 1.19 22.86 -13.18
CA TYR A 251 -0.19 23.27 -13.29
C TYR A 251 -0.81 23.31 -11.90
N GLU A 252 -1.58 24.35 -11.66
CA GLU A 252 -2.44 24.46 -10.50
C GLU A 252 -3.79 23.83 -10.86
N VAL A 253 -4.20 22.84 -10.07
CA VAL A 253 -5.46 22.14 -10.23
C VAL A 253 -6.39 22.62 -9.13
N GLU A 254 -7.42 23.36 -9.53
CA GLU A 254 -8.48 23.84 -8.65
C GLU A 254 -9.61 22.80 -8.62
N ASP A 255 -9.72 22.13 -7.49
CA ASP A 255 -10.88 21.33 -7.05
C ASP A 255 -11.39 21.99 -5.75
N THR A 256 -12.39 21.41 -5.09
CA THR A 256 -12.82 21.72 -3.70
C THR A 256 -11.67 21.85 -2.69
N SER A 257 -10.45 21.40 -3.05
CA SER A 257 -9.17 21.75 -2.41
C SER A 257 -8.15 22.11 -3.50
N LEU A 258 -7.39 23.19 -3.30
CA LEU A 258 -6.34 23.65 -4.21
C LEU A 258 -5.13 22.70 -4.17
N ARG A 259 -4.68 22.20 -5.34
CA ARG A 259 -3.55 21.26 -5.44
C ARG A 259 -2.59 21.70 -6.55
N VAL A 260 -1.29 21.74 -6.26
CA VAL A 260 -0.24 21.99 -7.26
C VAL A 260 0.30 20.66 -7.78
N VAL A 261 0.35 20.48 -9.10
CA VAL A 261 0.86 19.27 -9.77
C VAL A 261 2.08 19.66 -10.62
N ASN A 262 3.23 19.01 -10.36
CA ASN A 262 4.44 19.13 -11.17
C ASN A 262 4.47 18.00 -12.21
N LEU A 263 4.60 18.35 -13.50
CA LEU A 263 4.58 17.37 -14.59
C LEU A 263 5.91 16.64 -14.83
N GLU A 264 7.06 17.16 -14.39
CA GLU A 264 8.35 16.47 -14.59
C GLU A 264 8.38 15.10 -13.89
N LEU A 265 7.69 14.98 -12.76
CA LEU A 265 7.51 13.72 -12.04
C LEU A 265 6.58 12.74 -12.76
N LEU A 266 5.72 13.21 -13.67
CA LEU A 266 4.77 12.39 -14.42
C LEU A 266 5.36 11.80 -15.71
N PHE A 267 6.33 12.49 -16.34
CA PHE A 267 6.91 12.07 -17.62
C PHE A 267 7.84 10.84 -17.53
N ARG A 268 8.38 10.51 -16.34
CA ARG A 268 9.29 9.36 -16.17
C ARG A 268 8.60 7.99 -16.19
N PHE A 269 7.25 7.91 -16.13
CA PHE A 269 6.56 6.66 -15.74
C PHE A 269 5.35 6.23 -16.57
N ALA A 270 5.07 6.88 -17.71
CA ALA A 270 3.90 6.54 -18.54
C ALA A 270 4.26 5.65 -19.73
N ILE A 271 3.51 4.55 -19.92
CA ILE A 271 3.28 4.04 -21.28
C ILE A 271 2.35 5.07 -21.93
N ILE A 272 2.88 5.82 -22.89
CA ILE A 272 2.09 6.78 -23.65
C ILE A 272 1.21 5.97 -24.61
N VAL A 273 -0.05 5.70 -24.24
CA VAL A 273 -1.07 5.34 -25.23
C VAL A 273 -1.53 6.65 -25.87
N VAL A 274 -0.84 7.07 -26.94
CA VAL A 274 -1.32 8.16 -27.80
C VAL A 274 -2.54 7.65 -28.58
N ILE A 275 -3.74 7.79 -28.01
CA ILE A 275 -4.94 7.69 -28.86
C ILE A 275 -5.11 9.05 -29.53
N LEU A 276 -4.62 9.16 -30.77
CA LEU A 276 -4.90 10.27 -31.68
C LEU A 276 -6.40 10.26 -32.04
N LEU A 277 -7.26 10.72 -31.12
CA LEU A 277 -8.60 11.13 -31.50
C LEU A 277 -8.46 12.43 -32.28
N ARG A 278 -8.89 12.40 -33.55
CA ARG A 278 -8.89 13.53 -34.48
C ARG A 278 -9.43 14.80 -33.79
N GLN A 279 -8.50 15.70 -33.48
CA GLN A 279 -8.60 17.10 -33.05
C GLN A 279 -9.75 17.54 -32.10
N PRO A 280 -9.46 18.35 -31.05
CA PRO A 280 -8.15 18.82 -30.58
C PRO A 280 -7.49 17.81 -29.64
N ALA A 281 -6.16 17.71 -29.70
CA ALA A 281 -5.35 16.70 -29.03
C ALA A 281 -5.51 16.75 -27.49
N VAL A 282 -5.99 15.64 -26.93
CA VAL A 282 -6.00 15.37 -25.50
C VAL A 282 -4.84 14.42 -25.22
N ILE A 283 -3.88 14.85 -24.39
CA ILE A 283 -2.80 13.98 -23.93
C ILE A 283 -3.27 13.34 -22.62
N LEU A 284 -3.45 12.02 -22.64
CA LEU A 284 -3.80 11.21 -21.48
C LEU A 284 -2.52 10.53 -20.97
N VAL A 285 -2.09 10.92 -19.77
CA VAL A 285 -0.96 10.29 -19.09
C VAL A 285 -1.53 9.24 -18.13
N CYS A 286 -1.31 7.96 -18.44
CA CYS A 286 -1.70 6.83 -17.59
C CYS A 286 -0.47 6.30 -16.85
N CYS A 287 -0.51 6.30 -15.51
CA CYS A 287 0.54 5.67 -14.70
C CYS A 287 0.28 4.16 -14.57
N LYS A 288 1.34 3.34 -14.66
CA LYS A 288 1.30 1.87 -14.55
C LYS A 288 0.55 1.32 -13.34
N THR A 289 0.34 2.12 -12.29
CA THR A 289 -0.33 1.67 -11.05
C THR A 289 -1.86 1.85 -11.06
N GLY A 290 -2.45 2.38 -12.14
CA GLY A 290 -3.91 2.55 -12.27
C GLY A 290 -4.53 3.56 -11.29
N GLN A 291 -3.70 4.36 -10.59
CA GLN A 291 -4.17 5.16 -9.46
C GLN A 291 -4.32 6.66 -9.72
N ARG A 292 -3.77 7.20 -10.82
CA ARG A 292 -4.04 8.58 -11.27
C ARG A 292 -3.96 8.70 -12.79
N ILE A 293 -4.93 9.42 -13.35
CA ILE A 293 -4.97 9.84 -14.76
C ILE A 293 -5.16 11.34 -14.76
N PHE A 294 -4.30 12.03 -15.49
CA PHE A 294 -4.44 13.46 -15.74
C PHE A 294 -4.91 13.67 -17.17
N LEU A 295 -5.96 14.49 -17.31
CA LEU A 295 -6.52 14.93 -18.57
C LEU A 295 -5.83 16.24 -18.95
N LEU A 296 -4.84 16.19 -19.86
CA LEU A 296 -4.23 17.41 -20.39
C LEU A 296 -4.96 17.78 -21.68
N ARG A 297 -5.73 18.87 -21.64
CA ARG A 297 -6.18 19.57 -22.85
C ARG A 297 -5.01 20.44 -23.32
N GLN A 298 -4.41 20.08 -24.46
CA GLN A 298 -3.52 21.01 -25.15
C GLN A 298 -4.42 22.08 -25.80
N ALA A 299 -4.41 23.30 -25.27
CA ALA A 299 -4.95 24.43 -26.00
C ALA A 299 -4.05 24.61 -27.23
N ALA A 300 -4.60 24.30 -28.41
CA ALA A 300 -3.95 24.58 -29.67
C ALA A 300 -3.59 26.08 -29.71
N ALA A 301 -2.33 26.35 -30.09
CA ALA A 301 -1.85 27.68 -30.37
C ALA A 301 -2.85 28.44 -31.24
N ILE A 302 -3.37 29.56 -30.72
CA ILE A 302 -3.99 30.58 -31.54
C ILE A 302 -2.97 31.72 -31.64
N ARG A 303 -2.23 31.64 -32.75
CA ARG A 303 -1.37 32.63 -33.42
C ARG A 303 -0.17 33.19 -32.67
#